data_AF-A0A5C2D132-F1
#
_entry.id   AF-A0A5C2D132-F1
#
_cell.length_a   1.000
_cell.length_b   1.000
_cell.length_c   1.000
_cell.angle_alpha   90.00
_cell.angle_beta   90.00
_cell.angle_gamma   90.00
#
_symmetry.space_group_name_H-M   'P 1'
#
loop_
_entity.id
_entity.type
_entity.pdbx_description
1 polymer ?
#
loop_
_entity_poly.entity_id
_entity_poly.type
_entity_poly.pdbx_seq_one_letter_code
_entity_poly.pdbx_strand_id
1 'polypeptide(L)'
;MNVKQWLTEQITLHLGQTVPRSDVLLAEYGLDSVHAMSLAAAIEDEWDLVVDPTVTWDHPTIDELAAFLTDELSRTADESAG
;
A
#
# COMPACT_ATOMS: atom_id res chain seq x y z
N MET A 1 1.93 0.40 14.59
CA MET A 1 0.91 -0.01 13.61
C MET A 1 1.63 -0.80 12.52
N ASN A 2 1.12 -1.96 12.08
CA ASN A 2 1.78 -2.74 11.03
C ASN A 2 1.36 -2.22 9.65
N VAL A 3 2.22 -2.37 8.63
CA VAL A 3 1.99 -1.91 7.25
C VAL A 3 0.61 -2.36 6.72
N LYS A 4 0.26 -3.63 6.90
CA LYS A 4 -1.04 -4.18 6.50
C LYS A 4 -2.23 -3.43 7.11
N GLN A 5 -2.15 -3.08 8.39
CA GLN A 5 -3.23 -2.38 9.09
C GLN A 5 -3.37 -0.96 8.54
N TRP A 6 -2.24 -0.27 8.33
CA TRP A 6 -2.21 1.06 7.73
C TRP A 6 -2.80 1.07 6.33
N LEU A 7 -2.42 0.12 5.47
CA LEU A 7 -2.97 0.00 4.12
C LEU A 7 -4.48 -0.21 4.16
N THR A 8 -4.95 -1.09 5.05
CA THR A 8 -6.38 -1.36 5.20
C THR A 8 -7.14 -0.09 5.59
N GLU A 9 -6.61 0.69 6.53
CA GLU A 9 -7.20 1.96 6.97
C GLU A 9 -7.19 3.01 5.84
N GLN A 10 -6.06 3.19 5.14
CA GLN A 10 -5.96 4.13 4.03
C GLN A 10 -6.92 3.79 2.89
N ILE A 11 -6.99 2.52 2.49
CA ILE A 11 -7.89 2.08 1.42
C ILE A 11 -9.34 2.23 1.86
N THR A 12 -9.67 1.94 3.12
CA THR A 12 -11.02 2.17 3.65
C THR A 12 -11.39 3.66 3.61
N LEU A 13 -10.45 4.56 3.95
CA LEU A 13 -10.66 6.01 3.90
C LEU A 13 -10.93 6.50 2.47
N HIS A 14 -10.21 5.95 1.49
CA HIS A 14 -10.36 6.34 0.08
C HIS A 14 -11.61 5.75 -0.56
N LEU A 15 -11.94 4.48 -0.29
CA LEU A 15 -13.05 3.78 -0.93
C LEU A 15 -14.39 3.94 -0.18
N GLY A 16 -14.38 4.32 1.11
CA GLY A 16 -15.55 4.76 1.86
C GLY A 16 -16.68 3.73 2.08
N GLN A 17 -16.57 2.49 1.60
CA GLN A 17 -17.71 1.56 1.54
C GLN A 17 -17.65 0.38 2.53
N THR A 18 -16.48 -0.18 2.84
CA THR A 18 -16.30 -1.21 3.90
C THR A 18 -14.81 -1.49 4.12
N VAL A 19 -14.45 -2.16 5.21
CA VAL A 19 -13.06 -2.64 5.43
C VAL A 19 -12.76 -3.71 4.37
N PRO A 20 -11.87 -3.44 3.40
CA PRO A 20 -11.58 -4.39 2.34
C PRO A 20 -10.93 -5.65 2.91
N ARG A 21 -11.28 -6.80 2.35
CA ARG A 21 -10.57 -8.04 2.69
C ARG A 21 -9.17 -8.02 2.12
N SER A 22 -8.21 -8.50 2.90
CA SER A 22 -6.80 -8.47 2.49
C SER A 22 -6.44 -9.43 1.38
N ASP A 23 -7.26 -10.47 1.18
CA ASP A 23 -7.11 -11.52 0.17
C ASP A 23 -7.88 -11.25 -1.14
N VAL A 24 -8.54 -10.09 -1.27
CA VAL A 24 -9.38 -9.73 -2.42
C VAL A 24 -8.74 -8.58 -3.19
N LEU A 25 -8.95 -8.58 -4.51
CA LEU A 25 -8.40 -7.57 -5.40
C LEU A 25 -8.99 -6.18 -5.10
N LEU A 26 -8.12 -5.19 -4.96
CA LEU A 26 -8.50 -3.79 -4.74
C LEU A 26 -9.36 -3.24 -5.87
N ALA A 27 -9.10 -3.67 -7.10
CA ALA A 27 -9.91 -3.33 -8.27
C ALA A 27 -11.38 -3.75 -8.13
N GLU A 28 -11.67 -4.86 -7.43
CA GLU A 28 -13.06 -5.30 -7.20
C GLU A 28 -13.81 -4.39 -6.22
N TYR A 29 -13.09 -3.64 -5.38
CA TYR A 29 -13.64 -2.62 -4.50
C TYR A 29 -13.75 -1.24 -5.16
N GLY A 30 -13.38 -1.09 -6.44
CA GLY A 30 -13.38 0.20 -7.14
C GLY A 30 -12.11 1.01 -6.96
N LEU A 31 -10.97 0.37 -6.67
CA LEU A 31 -9.68 1.04 -6.76
C LEU A 31 -9.41 1.46 -8.21
N ASP A 32 -9.11 2.74 -8.40
CA ASP A 32 -8.82 3.37 -9.69
C ASP A 32 -7.44 4.01 -9.67
N SER A 33 -6.96 4.50 -10.82
CA SER A 33 -5.64 5.15 -10.93
C SER A 33 -5.45 6.33 -9.98
N VAL A 34 -6.52 7.07 -9.64
CA VAL A 34 -6.46 8.18 -8.67
C VAL A 34 -6.21 7.65 -7.27
N HIS A 35 -6.95 6.61 -6.86
CA HIS A 35 -6.77 5.95 -5.57
C HIS A 35 -5.37 5.34 -5.45
N ALA A 36 -4.86 4.71 -6.51
CA ALA A 36 -3.50 4.16 -6.56
C ALA A 36 -2.42 5.25 -6.41
N MET A 37 -2.55 6.38 -7.12
CA MET A 37 -1.64 7.52 -6.97
C MET A 37 -1.69 8.13 -5.56
N SER A 38 -2.89 8.32 -4.99
CA SER A 38 -3.02 8.83 -3.63
C SER A 38 -2.43 7.86 -2.60
N LEU A 39 -2.60 6.55 -2.78
CA LEU A 39 -2.00 5.55 -1.91
C LEU A 39 -0.48 5.56 -2.01
N ALA A 40 0.09 5.61 -3.22
CA ALA A 40 1.53 5.72 -3.43
C ALA A 40 2.12 6.96 -2.75
N ALA A 41 1.50 8.13 -2.94
CA ALA A 41 1.92 9.37 -2.29
C ALA A 41 1.82 9.29 -0.75
N ALA A 42 0.80 8.62 -0.21
CA ALA A 42 0.67 8.43 1.23
C ALA A 42 1.74 7.49 1.80
N ILE A 43 2.13 6.45 1.04
CA ILE A 43 3.21 5.53 1.42
C ILE A 43 4.55 6.29 1.44
N GLU A 44 4.80 7.10 0.42
CA GLU A 44 5.98 7.97 0.34
C GLU A 44 6.07 8.92 1.54
N ASP A 45 4.96 9.57 1.92
CA ASP A 45 4.92 10.51 3.05
C ASP A 45 5.11 9.82 4.41
N GLU A 46 4.50 8.65 4.61
CA GLU A 46 4.56 7.92 5.89
C GLU A 46 5.93 7.27 6.13
N TRP A 47 6.55 6.73 5.07
CA TRP A 47 7.73 5.87 5.19
C TRP A 47 8.97 6.37 4.45
N ASP A 48 8.92 7.53 3.80
CA ASP A 48 9.97 8.07 2.93
C ASP A 48 10.39 7.08 1.82
N LEU A 49 9.44 6.24 1.39
CA LEU A 49 9.68 5.15 0.45
C LEU A 49 9.13 5.50 -0.93
N VAL A 50 10.00 5.56 -1.94
CA VAL A 50 9.61 5.82 -3.34
C VAL A 50 8.88 4.60 -3.91
N VAL A 51 7.58 4.74 -4.20
CA VAL A 51 6.76 3.66 -4.77
C VAL A 51 5.95 4.14 -5.97
N ASP A 52 5.98 3.35 -7.04
CA ASP A 52 5.19 3.67 -8.24
C ASP A 52 3.72 3.25 -8.02
N PRO A 53 2.72 4.05 -8.43
CA PRO A 53 1.31 3.67 -8.30
C PRO A 53 0.94 2.36 -9.02
N THR A 54 1.72 1.94 -10.02
CA THR A 54 1.57 0.64 -10.69
C THR A 54 1.80 -0.55 -9.75
N VAL A 55 2.43 -0.34 -8.59
CA VAL A 55 2.57 -1.35 -7.53
C VAL A 55 1.23 -1.93 -7.09
N THR A 56 0.15 -1.14 -7.18
CA THR A 56 -1.21 -1.61 -6.87
C THR A 56 -1.80 -2.54 -7.93
N TRP A 57 -1.20 -2.58 -9.12
CA TRP A 57 -1.53 -3.54 -10.18
C TRP A 57 -0.64 -4.79 -10.12
N ASP A 58 0.64 -4.64 -9.79
CA ASP A 58 1.55 -5.76 -9.54
C ASP A 58 1.20 -6.53 -8.25
N HIS A 59 0.74 -5.80 -7.23
CA HIS A 59 0.31 -6.33 -5.93
C HIS A 59 -1.15 -5.91 -5.65
N PRO A 60 -2.12 -6.58 -6.31
CA PRO A 60 -3.50 -6.12 -6.32
C PRO A 60 -4.26 -6.42 -5.03
N THR A 61 -3.63 -7.05 -4.03
CA THR A 61 -4.22 -7.32 -2.72
C THR A 61 -3.45 -6.63 -1.60
N ILE A 62 -4.12 -6.39 -0.47
CA ILE A 62 -3.49 -5.75 0.70
C ILE A 62 -2.37 -6.63 1.25
N ASP A 63 -2.52 -7.96 1.20
CA ASP A 63 -1.51 -8.88 1.71
C ASP A 63 -0.22 -8.80 0.89
N GLU A 64 -0.34 -8.80 -0.44
CA GLU A 64 0.80 -8.67 -1.36
C GLU A 64 1.47 -7.31 -1.24
N LEU A 65 0.69 -6.23 -1.22
CA LEU A 65 1.23 -4.88 -1.09
C LEU A 65 1.92 -4.67 0.26
N ALA A 66 1.35 -5.20 1.34
CA ALA A 66 1.95 -5.13 2.67
C ALA A 66 3.28 -5.90 2.73
N ALA A 67 3.35 -7.07 2.10
CA ALA A 67 4.56 -7.86 2.03
C ALA A 67 5.65 -7.12 1.24
N PHE A 68 5.31 -6.56 0.07
CA PHE A 68 6.21 -5.76 -0.75
C PHE A 68 6.79 -4.57 0.03
N LEU A 69 5.94 -3.77 0.66
CA LEU A 69 6.37 -2.61 1.44
C LEU A 69 7.22 -2.99 2.65
N THR A 70 6.91 -4.12 3.30
CA THR A 70 7.71 -4.60 4.44
C THR A 70 9.11 -5.02 4.00
N ASP A 71 9.25 -5.66 2.83
CA ASP A 71 10.55 -6.00 2.26
C ASP A 71 11.36 -4.74 1.95
N GLU A 72 10.74 -3.78 1.27
CA GLU A 72 11.44 -2.56 0.86
C GLU A 72 11.85 -1.71 2.07
N LEU A 73 10.97 -1.54 3.07
CA LEU A 73 11.30 -0.90 4.35
C LEU A 73 12.48 -1.59 5.06
N SER A 74 12.54 -2.91 5.01
CA SER A 74 13.66 -3.67 5.59
C SER A 74 14.96 -3.41 4.85
N ARG A 75 14.89 -3.20 3.54
CA ARG A 75 16.04 -2.90 2.67
C ARG A 75 16.54 -1.47 2.86
N THR A 76 15.65 -0.48 2.95
CA THR A 76 16.01 0.93 3.21
C THR A 76 16.64 1.12 4.60
N ALA A 77 16.19 0.35 5.59
CA ALA A 77 16.75 0.37 6.94
C ALA A 77 18.20 -0.14 7.00
N ASP A 78 18.56 -1.12 6.17
CA ASP A 78 19.92 -1.70 6.10
C ASP A 78 20.89 -0.74 5.40
N GLU A 79 20.46 -0.12 4.28
CA GLU A 79 21.26 0.84 3.50
C GLU A 79 21.57 2.15 4.27
N SER A 80 20.70 2.55 5.21
CA SER A 80 20.92 3.75 6.05
C SER A 80 21.93 3.51 7.18
N ALA A 81 22.32 2.26 7.43
CA ALA A 81 23.23 1.87 8.49
C ALA A 81 24.68 1.58 8.02
N GLY A 82 24.96 1.72 6.71
CA GLY A 82 26.28 1.55 6.09
C GLY A 82 27.00 2.88 5.84
#